data_AF-A0A815V4X3-F1
#
_entry.id   AF-A0A815V4X3-F1
#
_cell.length_a   1.000
_cell.length_b   1.000
_cell.length_c   1.000
_cell.angle_alpha   90.00
_cell.angle_beta   90.00
_cell.angle_gamma   90.00
#
_symmetry.space_group_name_H-M   'P 1'
#
loop_
_entity.id
_entity.type
_entity.pdbx_description
1 polymer ?
#
loop_
_entity_poly.entity_id
_entity_poly.type
_entity_poly.pdbx_seq_one_letter_code
_entity_poly.pdbx_strand_id
1 'polypeptide(L)'
;IQLNEQMLEEECFGGTFRVQKDNNSNSNEERIRFWNAYILIYQCIEPLKLLPPPSIPSSPNTNRLTTRNTRLNHSNQRDSLSQLADLVVQSEHNNLFKIKKPLISSRVLTCVKDENLEFLKNRDTYCDDYFQFIYKLSNICFDDNIQLNNIESNNNNSLSYELCTKLALNFLFNTHLRTHRRLRKDNCQQWIELLENLFSKNSLSCHIFYQLLFEKNDDILKLYLLDCPIDDIRQIFEQICEYVLQSSYIYNINKYIELFIEQLISLLDKSVVEQVKHSQVYFQLIYIYTNMNNISIEYLLKLNTFIRLMNFLLGENIDNRRWHCEQAKEFGIIHEILSILALYCYSINENNHKKYFELIKQMDIYFIGQWSNRYLKEICYAFQEVSSTKLIHTLQLMEKLAKNNDKFSEQFIRIILQSIVQTHTNDLKSLFKLLSCILLIDDSFQTKRLQLAFEGTNESSNTDNNQNFNGLYSLIRTSIETEQRRAYQTVKFLITLSNQSNACKDYFSSTAIQWEAAINWLKQQMQTSWQWSPAHNISNEDNDTRSFQRTRSAQYTLEQAQSLLQQTTILNKNIHSNNNNNNTSTNEVIEFNDIHNQSSSSSSQSTLIGAD
;
A
#
# COMPACT_ATOMS: atom_id res chain seq x y z
N ILE A 1 47.83 9.21 -24.88
CA ILE A 1 48.31 8.27 -23.82
C ILE A 1 47.53 6.98 -24.04
N GLN A 2 48.18 5.88 -24.42
CA GLN A 2 47.51 4.58 -24.50
C GLN A 2 47.40 4.01 -23.09
N LEU A 3 46.18 3.76 -22.61
CA LEU A 3 45.92 3.05 -21.36
C LEU A 3 46.19 1.56 -21.56
N ASN A 4 47.44 1.14 -21.36
CA ASN A 4 47.79 -0.28 -21.30
C ASN A 4 47.49 -0.83 -19.89
N GLU A 5 47.24 -2.13 -19.78
CA GLU A 5 46.84 -2.77 -18.50
C GLU A 5 47.81 -2.48 -17.35
N GLN A 6 49.10 -2.38 -17.64
CA GLN A 6 50.13 -2.04 -16.65
C GLN A 6 49.94 -0.63 -16.06
N MET A 7 49.58 0.37 -16.88
CA MET A 7 49.33 1.73 -16.42
C MET A 7 48.09 1.80 -15.51
N LEU A 8 47.09 0.97 -15.81
CA LEU A 8 45.84 0.85 -15.09
C LEU A 8 46.07 0.19 -13.71
N GLU A 9 46.91 -0.84 -13.65
CA GLU A 9 47.36 -1.45 -12.39
C GLU A 9 48.15 -0.47 -11.52
N GLU A 10 49.07 0.29 -12.12
CA GLU A 10 49.87 1.32 -11.43
C GLU A 10 49.03 2.49 -10.90
N GLU A 11 47.93 2.84 -11.58
CA GLU A 11 46.97 3.86 -11.12
C GLU A 11 46.06 3.34 -10.00
N CYS A 12 45.67 2.06 -10.06
CA CYS A 12 44.77 1.42 -9.10
C CYS A 12 45.43 1.12 -7.75
N PHE A 13 46.56 0.40 -7.80
CA PHE A 13 47.22 -0.16 -6.61
C PHE A 13 48.48 0.60 -6.23
N GLY A 14 48.82 1.66 -6.98
CA GLY A 14 50.08 2.37 -6.83
C GLY A 14 51.25 1.64 -7.50
N GLY A 15 52.43 2.25 -7.41
CA GLY A 15 53.64 1.75 -8.05
C GLY A 15 54.83 2.70 -7.88
N THR A 16 56.01 2.26 -8.31
CA THR A 16 57.21 3.10 -8.37
C THR A 16 57.28 3.80 -9.72
N PHE A 17 57.26 5.13 -9.74
CA PHE A 17 57.48 5.91 -10.96
C PHE A 17 58.79 6.67 -10.87
N ARG A 18 59.48 6.80 -12.00
CA ARG A 18 60.73 7.57 -12.10
C ARG A 18 60.40 9.00 -12.46
N VAL A 19 60.80 9.94 -11.60
CA VAL A 19 60.69 11.37 -11.91
C VAL A 19 61.91 11.75 -12.74
N GLN A 20 61.69 12.13 -14.00
CA GLN A 20 62.71 12.87 -14.75
C GLN A 20 62.75 14.30 -14.20
N LYS A 21 63.80 14.64 -13.47
CA LYS A 21 64.16 16.04 -13.19
C LYS A 21 64.95 16.57 -14.37
N ASP A 22 64.62 17.77 -14.82
CA ASP A 22 65.38 18.45 -15.85
C ASP A 22 66.86 18.58 -15.45
N ASN A 23 67.71 18.10 -16.35
CA ASN A 23 69.15 18.24 -16.52
C ASN A 23 70.05 18.45 -15.28
N ASN A 24 70.98 17.49 -15.12
CA ASN A 24 72.23 17.51 -14.32
C ASN A 24 72.27 16.89 -12.91
N SER A 25 71.42 15.89 -12.58
CA SER A 25 71.76 14.97 -11.49
C SER A 25 71.43 13.52 -11.83
N ASN A 26 72.42 12.65 -11.76
CA ASN A 26 72.35 11.24 -12.15
C ASN A 26 71.73 10.37 -11.03
N SER A 27 70.63 10.84 -10.44
CA SER A 27 69.85 10.11 -9.45
C SER A 27 68.43 9.96 -9.96
N ASN A 28 68.09 8.77 -10.45
CA ASN A 28 66.71 8.37 -10.72
C ASN A 28 66.00 8.24 -9.38
N GLU A 29 65.34 9.31 -8.91
CA GLU A 29 64.42 9.21 -7.77
C GLU A 29 63.21 8.37 -8.20
N GLU A 30 63.21 7.09 -7.83
CA GLU A 30 62.01 6.27 -7.82
C GLU A 30 61.12 6.73 -6.67
N ARG A 31 59.98 7.33 -7.02
CA ARG A 31 58.98 7.74 -6.04
C ARG A 31 57.88 6.68 -6.00
N ILE A 32 57.48 6.34 -4.79
CA ILE A 32 56.36 5.41 -4.54
C ILE A 32 55.08 6.24 -4.54
N ARG A 33 54.14 5.91 -5.43
CA ARG A 33 52.78 6.42 -5.36
C ARG A 33 52.00 5.54 -4.39
N PHE A 34 51.58 6.11 -3.26
CA PHE A 34 50.81 5.38 -2.25
C PHE A 34 49.31 5.38 -2.60
N TRP A 35 48.76 4.17 -2.78
CA TRP A 35 47.38 3.69 -2.59
C TRP A 35 46.21 4.66 -2.84
N ASN A 36 45.36 4.36 -3.84
CA ASN A 36 43.98 4.90 -3.95
C ASN A 36 42.92 3.94 -3.39
N ALA A 37 43.26 2.68 -3.12
CA ALA A 37 42.34 1.65 -2.63
C ALA A 37 42.72 1.20 -1.21
N TYR A 38 41.77 1.18 -0.28
CA TYR A 38 42.00 0.68 1.10
C TYR A 38 41.26 -0.65 1.29
N ILE A 39 41.92 -1.65 1.88
CA ILE A 39 41.28 -2.90 2.32
C ILE A 39 41.11 -2.84 3.83
N LEU A 40 39.86 -2.79 4.31
CA LEU A 40 39.54 -2.86 5.73
C LEU A 40 39.44 -4.32 6.16
N ILE A 41 40.32 -4.74 7.07
CA ILE A 41 40.33 -6.10 7.62
C ILE A 41 39.78 -6.03 9.04
N TYR A 42 38.63 -6.65 9.26
CA TYR A 42 38.06 -6.81 10.60
C TYR A 42 38.54 -8.14 11.17
N GLN A 43 39.29 -8.07 12.27
CA GLN A 43 39.59 -9.25 13.08
C GLN A 43 38.58 -9.30 14.24
N CYS A 44 37.86 -10.42 14.36
CA CYS A 44 37.04 -10.67 15.54
C CYS A 44 37.98 -10.83 16.75
N ILE A 45 37.87 -9.92 17.72
CA ILE A 45 38.57 -10.02 19.00
C ILE A 45 37.61 -10.69 19.97
N GLU A 46 37.97 -11.87 20.48
CA GLU A 46 37.19 -12.52 21.54
C GLU A 46 37.06 -11.56 22.73
N PRO A 47 35.84 -11.39 23.30
CA PRO A 47 35.56 -10.36 24.30
C PRO A 47 36.42 -10.45 25.57
N LEU A 48 37.01 -11.61 25.83
CA LEU A 48 37.93 -11.86 26.96
C LEU A 48 39.30 -11.18 26.83
N LYS A 49 39.67 -10.66 25.64
CA LYS A 49 40.96 -9.99 25.37
C LYS A 49 40.88 -8.46 25.31
N LEU A 50 39.71 -7.88 25.58
CA LEU A 50 39.54 -6.43 25.61
C LEU A 50 40.07 -5.87 26.93
N LEU A 51 41.03 -4.94 26.85
CA LEU A 51 41.37 -4.06 27.97
C LEU A 51 40.12 -3.22 28.32
N PRO A 52 39.86 -2.93 29.61
CA PRO A 52 38.72 -2.11 30.00
C PRO A 52 38.81 -0.71 29.36
N PRO A 53 37.68 -0.10 28.98
CA PRO A 53 37.68 1.21 28.36
C PRO A 53 38.24 2.26 29.33
N PRO A 54 38.97 3.28 28.84
CA PRO A 54 39.50 4.33 29.70
C PRO A 54 38.35 5.09 30.37
N SER A 55 38.43 5.20 31.70
CA SER A 55 37.48 5.94 32.53
C SER A 55 37.42 7.40 32.09
N ILE A 56 36.23 7.85 31.69
CA ILE A 56 35.92 9.26 31.38
C ILE A 56 36.08 10.07 32.67
N PRO A 57 36.96 11.10 32.74
CA PRO A 57 37.06 11.92 33.93
C PRO A 57 35.91 12.93 33.98
N SER A 58 35.06 12.79 34.98
CA SER A 58 34.15 13.82 35.48
C SER A 58 34.95 15.00 36.05
N SER A 59 34.62 16.21 35.61
CA SER A 59 35.03 17.47 36.24
C SER A 59 33.98 17.89 37.29
N PRO A 60 34.19 18.91 38.18
CA PRO A 60 35.37 19.75 38.45
C PRO A 60 35.72 19.93 39.97
N ASN A 61 36.93 20.43 40.28
CA ASN A 61 37.23 21.57 41.20
C ASN A 61 38.59 21.52 41.96
N THR A 62 39.39 22.55 41.68
CA THR A 62 40.22 23.41 42.56
C THR A 62 40.95 22.84 43.80
N ASN A 63 42.29 22.79 43.76
CA ASN A 63 43.20 23.63 44.57
C ASN A 63 44.71 23.34 44.32
N ARG A 64 45.44 24.37 43.88
CA ARG A 64 46.78 24.89 44.32
C ARG A 64 47.74 23.92 45.07
N LEU A 65 49.06 23.80 44.84
CA LEU A 65 50.11 24.72 44.38
C LEU A 65 51.43 23.95 44.02
N THR A 66 52.16 24.50 43.03
CA THR A 66 53.65 24.60 42.85
C THR A 66 54.56 23.37 42.77
N THR A 67 55.23 23.18 41.61
CA THR A 67 56.61 23.71 41.34
C THR A 67 57.03 23.63 39.85
N ARG A 68 57.44 24.79 39.31
CA ARG A 68 58.41 25.11 38.22
C ARG A 68 58.45 24.34 36.87
N ASN A 69 57.78 24.95 35.88
CA ASN A 69 58.19 25.32 34.52
C ASN A 69 59.30 24.56 33.75
N THR A 70 58.91 23.93 32.64
CA THR A 70 59.37 24.32 31.27
C THR A 70 58.19 24.20 30.30
N ARG A 71 57.90 25.28 29.57
CA ARG A 71 56.84 25.39 28.56
C ARG A 71 57.17 24.50 27.36
N LEU A 72 56.26 23.61 26.98
CA LEU A 72 56.07 23.17 25.60
C LEU A 72 54.56 23.23 25.30
N ASN A 73 54.23 23.98 24.25
CA ASN A 73 52.88 24.29 23.83
C ASN A 73 52.11 23.02 23.45
N HIS A 74 50.88 22.88 23.96
CA HIS A 74 49.87 22.02 23.36
C HIS A 74 49.34 22.70 22.09
N SER A 75 49.64 22.14 20.93
CA SER A 75 48.79 22.25 19.73
C SER A 75 48.13 20.91 19.49
N ASN A 76 46.88 20.79 19.93
CA ASN A 76 45.97 19.73 19.54
C ASN A 76 45.50 19.99 18.11
N GLN A 77 45.97 19.18 17.16
CA GLN A 77 45.29 18.69 15.96
C GLN A 77 46.35 17.94 15.13
N ARG A 78 46.57 16.67 15.47
CA ARG A 78 47.27 15.76 14.55
C ARG A 78 46.21 15.20 13.60
N ASP A 79 46.32 15.55 12.32
CA ASP A 79 45.46 15.03 11.24
C ASP A 79 45.33 13.51 11.35
N SER A 80 44.13 12.98 11.14
CA SER A 80 43.86 11.53 11.15
C SER A 80 44.84 10.74 10.25
N LEU A 81 45.28 11.35 9.16
CA LEU A 81 46.32 10.83 8.26
C LEU A 81 47.70 10.70 8.93
N SER A 82 48.09 11.66 9.77
CA SER A 82 49.37 11.60 10.51
C SER A 82 49.35 10.52 11.59
N GLN A 83 48.19 10.27 12.20
CA GLN A 83 48.02 9.16 13.16
C GLN A 83 48.05 7.80 12.46
N LEU A 84 47.49 7.70 11.26
CA LEU A 84 47.53 6.50 10.43
C LEU A 84 48.94 6.21 9.92
N ALA A 85 49.68 7.25 9.53
CA ALA A 85 51.10 7.16 9.16
C ALA A 85 51.96 6.70 10.36
N ASP A 86 51.75 7.27 11.55
CA ASP A 86 52.45 6.86 12.77
C ASP A 86 52.14 5.38 13.12
N LEU A 87 50.89 4.92 12.93
CA LEU A 87 50.51 3.52 13.12
C LEU A 87 51.13 2.58 12.10
N VAL A 88 51.26 3.01 10.83
CA VAL A 88 51.95 2.24 9.78
C VAL A 88 53.43 2.10 10.13
N VAL A 89 54.10 3.19 10.50
CA VAL A 89 55.51 3.17 10.93
C VAL A 89 55.71 2.32 12.19
N GLN A 90 54.81 2.42 13.18
CA GLN A 90 54.84 1.55 14.36
C GLN A 90 54.62 0.07 14.00
N SER A 91 53.78 -0.22 13.01
CA SER A 91 53.51 -1.59 12.57
C SER A 91 54.68 -2.24 11.82
N GLU A 92 55.44 -1.45 11.06
CA GLU A 92 56.67 -1.87 10.39
C GLU A 92 57.80 -2.16 11.40
N HIS A 93 57.92 -1.32 12.44
CA HIS A 93 58.92 -1.53 13.50
C HIS A 93 58.58 -2.69 14.46
N ASN A 94 57.29 -2.98 14.68
CA ASN A 94 56.87 -4.01 15.64
C ASN A 94 56.87 -5.45 15.08
N ASN A 95 57.36 -5.71 13.86
CA ASN A 95 57.28 -7.03 13.21
C ASN A 95 55.87 -7.64 13.22
N LEU A 96 54.81 -6.84 13.41
CA LEU A 96 53.44 -7.32 13.65
C LEU A 96 52.88 -8.09 12.43
N PHE A 97 53.44 -7.84 11.25
CA PHE A 97 53.07 -8.46 9.99
C PHE A 97 54.10 -9.48 9.44
N LYS A 98 55.07 -9.93 10.25
CA LYS A 98 55.90 -11.11 9.90
C LYS A 98 55.12 -12.43 10.08
N ILE A 99 53.88 -12.47 9.61
CA ILE A 99 53.13 -13.70 9.47
C ILE A 99 53.58 -14.29 8.13
N LYS A 100 54.28 -15.43 8.16
CA LYS A 100 54.75 -16.18 6.97
C LYS A 100 53.61 -16.68 6.05
N LYS A 101 52.37 -16.28 6.32
CA LYS A 101 51.16 -16.59 5.56
C LYS A 101 50.42 -15.27 5.33
N PRO A 102 50.02 -14.95 4.10
CA PRO A 102 49.27 -13.73 3.84
C PRO A 102 47.97 -13.75 4.67
N LEU A 103 47.65 -12.63 5.33
CA LEU A 103 46.41 -12.46 6.12
C LEU A 103 45.16 -12.62 5.25
N ILE A 104 45.30 -12.47 3.94
CA ILE A 104 44.25 -12.56 2.94
C ILE A 104 44.55 -13.76 2.04
N SER A 105 43.53 -14.60 1.79
CA SER A 105 43.63 -15.69 0.82
C SER A 105 43.95 -15.15 -0.57
N SER A 106 44.83 -15.82 -1.31
CA SER A 106 45.19 -15.44 -2.69
C SER A 106 43.96 -15.25 -3.58
N ARG A 107 42.92 -16.06 -3.39
CA ARG A 107 41.64 -15.94 -4.12
C ARG A 107 40.93 -14.62 -3.84
N VAL A 108 40.94 -14.15 -2.59
CA VAL A 108 40.31 -12.88 -2.21
C VAL A 108 41.12 -11.71 -2.77
N LEU A 109 42.45 -11.80 -2.72
CA LEU A 109 43.33 -10.79 -3.31
C LEU A 109 43.13 -10.66 -4.82
N THR A 110 43.04 -11.79 -5.54
CA THR A 110 42.75 -11.81 -6.98
C THR A 110 41.38 -11.22 -7.27
N CYS A 111 40.33 -11.60 -6.53
CA CYS A 111 38.98 -11.04 -6.70
C CYS A 111 38.97 -9.51 -6.52
N VAL A 112 39.57 -9.02 -5.43
CA VAL A 112 39.68 -7.57 -5.16
C VAL A 112 40.51 -6.88 -6.25
N LYS A 113 41.58 -7.52 -6.74
CA LYS A 113 42.41 -6.96 -7.81
C LYS A 113 41.61 -6.81 -9.10
N ASP A 114 40.94 -7.87 -9.52
CA ASP A 114 40.18 -7.93 -10.76
C ASP A 114 39.01 -6.94 -10.73
N GLU A 115 38.24 -6.89 -9.64
CA GLU A 115 37.10 -5.99 -9.48
C GLU A 115 37.51 -4.50 -9.53
N ASN A 116 38.63 -4.13 -8.90
CA ASN A 116 39.09 -2.73 -8.92
C ASN A 116 39.68 -2.31 -10.28
N LEU A 117 40.33 -3.23 -11.00
CA LEU A 117 40.79 -2.95 -12.38
C LEU A 117 39.64 -2.84 -13.34
N GLU A 118 38.64 -3.71 -13.21
CA GLU A 118 37.40 -3.63 -13.96
C GLU A 118 36.67 -2.31 -13.65
N PHE A 119 36.62 -1.90 -12.38
CA PHE A 119 36.07 -0.60 -12.00
C PHE A 119 36.79 0.56 -12.68
N LEU A 120 38.13 0.60 -12.69
CA LEU A 120 38.88 1.68 -13.36
C LEU A 120 38.69 1.66 -14.88
N LYS A 121 38.67 0.47 -15.50
CA LYS A 121 38.35 0.32 -16.93
C LYS A 121 36.97 0.88 -17.27
N ASN A 122 36.02 0.73 -16.34
CA ASN A 122 34.63 1.11 -16.52
C ASN A 122 34.24 2.43 -15.81
N ARG A 123 35.18 3.14 -15.16
CA ARG A 123 34.87 4.30 -14.32
C ARG A 123 34.13 5.39 -15.09
N ASP A 124 34.54 5.58 -16.34
CA ASP A 124 33.99 6.59 -17.24
C ASP A 124 32.78 6.07 -18.05
N THR A 125 32.39 4.79 -17.89
CA THR A 125 31.15 4.21 -18.47
C THR A 125 29.93 4.35 -17.56
N TYR A 126 30.11 4.67 -16.28
CA TYR A 126 29.02 4.87 -15.32
C TYR A 126 28.86 6.35 -14.97
N CYS A 127 28.74 7.19 -16.00
CA CYS A 127 28.55 8.63 -15.88
C CYS A 127 27.31 9.11 -16.63
N ASP A 128 26.82 10.28 -16.25
CA ASP A 128 25.60 10.87 -16.82
C ASP A 128 25.73 11.13 -18.32
N ASP A 129 26.89 11.62 -18.77
CA ASP A 129 27.16 11.89 -20.18
C ASP A 129 27.04 10.65 -21.06
N TYR A 130 27.55 9.50 -20.60
CA TYR A 130 27.41 8.23 -21.31
C TYR A 130 25.94 7.79 -21.35
N PHE A 131 25.21 7.92 -20.24
CA PHE A 131 23.80 7.52 -20.17
C PHE A 131 22.96 8.38 -21.11
N GLN A 132 23.21 9.69 -21.13
CA GLN A 132 22.57 10.64 -22.04
C GLN A 132 22.93 10.38 -23.51
N PHE A 133 24.16 9.96 -23.80
CA PHE A 133 24.54 9.54 -25.14
C PHE A 133 23.76 8.31 -25.61
N ILE A 134 23.68 7.24 -24.79
CA ILE A 134 22.91 6.04 -25.13
C ILE A 134 21.41 6.35 -25.23
N TYR A 135 20.90 7.24 -24.37
CA TYR A 135 19.52 7.71 -24.43
C TYR A 135 19.22 8.39 -25.77
N LYS A 136 20.06 9.35 -26.19
CA LYS A 136 19.93 10.02 -27.48
C LYS A 136 19.96 9.04 -28.65
N LEU A 137 20.88 8.07 -28.64
CA LEU A 137 20.93 7.02 -29.66
C LEU A 137 19.65 6.18 -29.70
N SER A 138 19.11 5.83 -28.53
CA SER A 138 17.88 5.04 -28.41
C SER A 138 16.63 5.84 -28.78
N ASN A 139 16.73 7.16 -28.90
CA ASN A 139 15.64 8.07 -29.25
C ASN A 139 15.68 8.52 -30.73
N ILE A 140 16.68 8.07 -31.51
CA ILE A 140 16.90 8.49 -32.91
C ILE A 140 15.70 8.20 -33.81
N CYS A 141 14.96 7.13 -33.55
CA CYS A 141 13.79 6.77 -34.36
C CYS A 141 12.68 7.84 -34.35
N PHE A 142 12.71 8.81 -33.44
CA PHE A 142 11.76 9.90 -33.34
C PHE A 142 12.27 11.23 -33.93
N ASP A 143 13.48 11.30 -34.49
CA ASP A 143 14.00 12.52 -35.11
C ASP A 143 13.41 12.73 -36.52
N ASP A 144 12.56 13.74 -36.65
CA ASP A 144 11.89 14.12 -37.90
C ASP A 144 12.89 14.40 -39.04
N ASN A 145 14.10 14.89 -38.74
CA ASN A 145 15.11 15.19 -39.76
C ASN A 145 15.70 13.91 -40.39
N ILE A 146 15.70 12.80 -39.65
CA ILE A 146 16.17 11.51 -40.13
C ILE A 146 15.05 10.78 -40.87
N GLN A 147 13.80 10.96 -40.44
CA GLN A 147 12.63 10.42 -41.14
C GLN A 147 12.40 11.10 -42.50
N LEU A 148 12.62 12.42 -42.63
CA LEU A 148 12.47 13.15 -43.91
C LEU A 148 13.50 12.75 -44.97
N ASN A 149 14.70 12.32 -44.58
CA ASN A 149 15.77 11.94 -45.52
C ASN A 149 15.66 10.49 -46.02
N ASN A 150 14.82 9.66 -45.38
CA ASN A 150 14.64 8.24 -45.68
C ASN A 150 13.24 7.93 -46.24
N ILE A 151 12.81 8.67 -47.27
CA ILE A 151 11.52 8.47 -47.97
C ILE A 151 11.43 7.08 -48.65
N GLU A 152 12.55 6.36 -48.77
CA GLU A 152 12.56 5.00 -49.30
C GLU A 152 12.38 3.94 -48.19
N SER A 153 11.16 3.40 -48.14
CA SER A 153 10.72 2.15 -47.51
C SER A 153 10.26 2.17 -46.04
N ASN A 154 9.01 1.75 -45.80
CA ASN A 154 8.45 1.43 -44.48
C ASN A 154 9.32 0.43 -43.68
N ASN A 155 10.14 -0.39 -44.35
CA ASN A 155 11.04 -1.35 -43.72
C ASN A 155 12.17 -0.68 -42.94
N ASN A 156 12.69 0.45 -43.41
CA ASN A 156 13.76 1.20 -42.73
C ASN A 156 13.27 1.83 -41.41
N ASN A 157 12.02 2.28 -41.37
CA ASN A 157 11.40 2.77 -40.14
C ASN A 157 11.24 1.64 -39.13
N SER A 158 10.73 0.47 -39.54
CA SER A 158 10.58 -0.67 -38.62
C SER A 158 11.92 -1.14 -38.02
N LEU A 159 12.97 -1.22 -38.83
CA LEU A 159 14.31 -1.58 -38.37
C LEU A 159 14.87 -0.57 -37.35
N SER A 160 14.57 0.72 -37.54
CA SER A 160 15.01 1.77 -36.62
C SER A 160 14.39 1.61 -35.23
N TYR A 161 13.08 1.35 -35.14
CA TYR A 161 12.41 1.03 -33.87
C TYR A 161 12.96 -0.25 -33.24
N GLU A 162 13.28 -1.26 -34.05
CA GLU A 162 13.87 -2.51 -33.55
C GLU A 162 15.22 -2.27 -32.86
N LEU A 163 16.14 -1.57 -33.54
CA LEU A 163 17.47 -1.30 -33.03
C LEU A 163 17.43 -0.38 -31.80
N CYS A 164 16.60 0.67 -31.83
CA CYS A 164 16.42 1.59 -30.71
C CYS A 164 15.85 0.85 -29.48
N THR A 165 14.84 0.00 -29.66
CA THR A 165 14.26 -0.79 -28.57
C THR A 165 15.26 -1.80 -28.00
N LYS A 166 15.99 -2.53 -28.86
CA LYS A 166 17.03 -3.46 -28.42
C LYS A 166 18.13 -2.75 -27.63
N LEU A 167 18.55 -1.56 -28.06
CA LEU A 167 19.56 -0.76 -27.37
C LEU A 167 19.03 -0.28 -26.01
N ALA A 168 17.84 0.32 -25.97
CA ALA A 168 17.21 0.82 -24.76
C ALA A 168 17.04 -0.29 -23.71
N LEU A 169 16.43 -1.42 -24.08
CA LEU A 169 16.18 -2.53 -23.15
C LEU A 169 17.48 -3.18 -22.65
N ASN A 170 18.45 -3.42 -23.54
CA ASN A 170 19.73 -3.99 -23.12
C ASN A 170 20.48 -3.06 -22.17
N PHE A 171 20.53 -1.77 -22.48
CA PHE A 171 21.19 -0.79 -21.62
C PHE A 171 20.48 -0.64 -20.28
N LEU A 172 19.15 -0.55 -20.28
CA LEU A 172 18.37 -0.38 -19.07
C LEU A 172 18.52 -1.56 -18.10
N PHE A 173 18.32 -2.79 -18.58
CA PHE A 173 18.35 -4.00 -17.74
C PHE A 173 19.75 -4.47 -17.36
N ASN A 174 20.74 -4.31 -18.24
CA ASN A 174 22.09 -4.81 -17.97
C ASN A 174 23.02 -3.77 -17.36
N THR A 175 22.71 -2.47 -17.51
CA THR A 175 23.60 -1.39 -17.05
C THR A 175 22.87 -0.45 -16.09
N HIS A 176 21.86 0.28 -16.56
CA HIS A 176 21.29 1.41 -15.81
C HIS A 176 20.64 0.97 -14.48
N LEU A 177 19.78 -0.06 -14.49
CA LEU A 177 19.09 -0.52 -13.28
C LEU A 177 20.06 -1.10 -12.23
N ARG A 178 21.25 -1.54 -12.64
CA ARG A 178 22.29 -2.07 -11.75
C ARG A 178 23.16 -1.01 -11.09
N THR A 179 23.02 0.26 -11.47
CA THR A 179 23.85 1.36 -10.94
C THR A 179 23.48 1.76 -9.51
N HIS A 180 24.27 2.63 -8.88
CA HIS A 180 23.92 3.17 -7.56
C HIS A 180 22.68 4.07 -7.63
N ARG A 181 21.87 4.13 -6.56
CA ARG A 181 20.60 4.87 -6.49
C ARG A 181 20.70 6.35 -6.93
N ARG A 182 21.86 6.98 -6.70
CA ARG A 182 22.14 8.37 -7.11
C ARG A 182 22.10 8.55 -8.63
N LEU A 183 22.67 7.62 -9.40
CA LEU A 183 22.67 7.69 -10.87
C LEU A 183 21.30 7.31 -11.47
N ARG A 184 20.50 6.51 -10.75
CA ARG A 184 19.16 6.10 -11.22
C ARG A 184 18.10 7.18 -11.04
N LYS A 185 18.07 7.87 -9.90
CA LYS A 185 16.93 8.71 -9.51
C LYS A 185 16.64 9.85 -10.49
N ASP A 186 17.66 10.48 -11.03
CA ASP A 186 17.48 11.68 -11.86
C ASP A 186 17.19 11.32 -13.32
N ASN A 187 17.50 10.09 -13.75
CA ASN A 187 17.46 9.67 -15.15
C ASN A 187 16.49 8.52 -15.46
N CYS A 188 15.90 7.84 -14.48
CA CYS A 188 15.12 6.65 -14.80
C CYS A 188 13.78 6.95 -15.49
N GLN A 189 13.14 8.08 -15.16
CA GLN A 189 11.84 8.45 -15.69
C GLN A 189 11.89 8.65 -17.23
N GLN A 190 12.91 9.34 -17.74
CA GLN A 190 13.10 9.52 -19.20
C GLN A 190 13.23 8.17 -19.93
N TRP A 191 13.84 7.15 -19.32
CA TRP A 191 13.95 5.81 -19.93
C TRP A 191 12.60 5.11 -20.02
N ILE A 192 11.76 5.28 -19.01
CA ILE A 192 10.40 4.72 -18.98
C ILE A 192 9.54 5.38 -20.06
N GLU A 193 9.58 6.72 -20.15
CA GLU A 193 8.88 7.50 -21.18
C GLU A 193 9.37 7.16 -22.60
N LEU A 194 10.67 6.94 -22.79
CA LEU A 194 11.22 6.50 -24.07
C LEU A 194 10.66 5.12 -24.45
N LEU A 195 10.63 4.16 -23.52
CA LEU A 195 10.09 2.83 -23.77
C LEU A 195 8.59 2.86 -24.04
N GLU A 196 7.82 3.65 -23.28
CA GLU A 196 6.39 3.91 -23.54
C GLU A 196 6.18 4.40 -24.98
N ASN A 197 6.97 5.38 -25.43
CA ASN A 197 6.91 5.90 -26.80
C ASN A 197 7.29 4.85 -27.84
N LEU A 198 8.34 4.05 -27.60
CA LEU A 198 8.77 2.98 -28.50
C LEU A 198 7.69 1.91 -28.64
N PHE A 199 7.05 1.52 -27.53
CA PHE A 199 5.97 0.53 -27.53
C PHE A 199 4.71 1.06 -28.20
N SER A 200 4.29 2.29 -27.92
CA SER A 200 3.05 2.86 -28.46
C SER A 200 3.10 3.20 -29.96
N LYS A 201 4.30 3.33 -30.53
CA LYS A 201 4.50 3.71 -31.95
C LYS A 201 4.82 2.55 -32.88
N ASN A 202 5.32 1.42 -32.36
CA ASN A 202 5.62 0.26 -33.18
C ASN A 202 5.37 -1.08 -32.45
N SER A 203 4.58 -1.96 -33.06
CA SER A 203 4.30 -3.29 -32.51
C SER A 203 5.54 -4.17 -32.39
N LEU A 204 6.56 -3.98 -33.24
CA LEU A 204 7.83 -4.71 -33.18
C LEU A 204 8.58 -4.43 -31.87
N SER A 205 8.47 -3.22 -31.32
CA SER A 205 9.04 -2.88 -30.01
C SER A 205 8.45 -3.77 -28.90
N CYS A 206 7.13 -4.01 -28.93
CA CYS A 206 6.47 -4.92 -28.00
C CYS A 206 6.97 -6.37 -28.18
N HIS A 207 7.09 -6.83 -29.43
CA HIS A 207 7.61 -8.17 -29.73
C HIS A 207 9.03 -8.38 -29.18
N ILE A 208 9.91 -7.38 -29.29
CA ILE A 208 11.29 -7.45 -28.76
C ILE A 208 11.29 -7.58 -27.24
N PHE A 209 10.39 -6.88 -26.55
CA PHE A 209 10.26 -7.03 -25.10
C PHE A 209 9.84 -8.45 -24.71
N TYR A 210 8.81 -9.01 -25.37
CA TYR A 210 8.40 -10.40 -25.11
C TYR A 210 9.48 -11.41 -25.50
N GLN A 211 10.21 -11.16 -26.59
CA GLN A 211 11.36 -11.97 -27.00
C GLN A 211 12.44 -11.98 -25.91
N LEU A 212 12.72 -10.81 -25.31
CA LEU A 212 13.64 -10.70 -24.18
C LEU A 212 13.16 -11.52 -22.99
N LEU A 213 11.85 -11.51 -22.68
CA LEU A 213 11.26 -12.29 -21.60
C LEU A 213 11.31 -13.80 -21.83
N PHE A 214 10.99 -14.27 -23.04
CA PHE A 214 10.76 -15.70 -23.30
C PHE A 214 11.95 -16.45 -23.89
N GLU A 215 12.86 -15.81 -24.62
CA GLU A 215 13.97 -16.51 -25.28
C GLU A 215 15.23 -16.58 -24.42
N LYS A 216 15.41 -15.64 -23.48
CA LYS A 216 16.69 -15.49 -22.79
C LYS A 216 16.78 -16.17 -21.44
N ASN A 217 15.67 -16.37 -20.70
CA ASN A 217 15.58 -17.11 -19.43
C ASN A 217 14.11 -17.18 -18.95
N ASP A 218 13.63 -18.34 -18.49
CA ASP A 218 12.26 -18.51 -17.96
C ASP A 218 11.97 -17.71 -16.66
N ASP A 219 12.98 -17.06 -16.06
CA ASP A 219 12.90 -16.45 -14.73
C ASP A 219 12.95 -14.91 -14.72
N ILE A 220 12.89 -14.20 -15.85
CA ILE A 220 13.03 -12.72 -15.84
C ILE A 220 11.90 -12.03 -15.08
N LEU A 221 10.65 -12.49 -15.25
CA LEU A 221 9.51 -11.97 -14.49
C LEU A 221 9.72 -12.17 -12.98
N LYS A 222 10.15 -13.37 -12.57
CA LYS A 222 10.47 -13.67 -11.17
C LYS A 222 11.62 -12.80 -10.66
N LEU A 223 12.68 -12.65 -11.45
CA LEU A 223 13.87 -11.89 -11.10
C LEU A 223 13.52 -10.44 -10.75
N TYR A 224 12.75 -9.76 -11.59
CA TYR A 224 12.45 -8.34 -11.41
C TYR A 224 11.22 -8.08 -10.54
N LEU A 225 10.20 -8.94 -10.55
CA LEU A 225 8.99 -8.72 -9.74
C LEU A 225 9.12 -9.25 -8.30
N LEU A 226 9.95 -10.28 -8.07
CA LEU A 226 9.99 -11.00 -6.78
C LEU A 226 11.39 -11.04 -6.17
N ASP A 227 12.41 -11.51 -6.89
CA ASP A 227 13.74 -11.72 -6.32
C ASP A 227 14.54 -10.41 -6.18
N CYS A 228 14.15 -9.34 -6.88
CA CYS A 228 14.81 -8.03 -6.79
C CYS A 228 14.52 -7.36 -5.45
N PRO A 229 15.53 -7.12 -4.58
CA PRO A 229 15.29 -6.54 -3.26
C PRO A 229 15.07 -5.03 -3.29
N ILE A 230 15.20 -4.37 -4.44
CA ILE A 230 15.13 -2.91 -4.59
C ILE A 230 13.75 -2.50 -5.10
N ASP A 231 12.95 -1.90 -4.23
CA ASP A 231 11.56 -1.48 -4.52
C ASP A 231 11.46 -0.57 -5.75
N ASP A 232 12.34 0.43 -5.84
CA ASP A 232 12.40 1.37 -6.98
C ASP A 232 12.52 0.60 -8.31
N ILE A 233 13.34 -0.47 -8.38
CA ILE A 233 13.53 -1.26 -9.60
C ILE A 233 12.30 -2.10 -9.93
N ARG A 234 11.64 -2.69 -8.91
CA ARG A 234 10.42 -3.47 -9.13
C ARG A 234 9.33 -2.59 -9.73
N GLN A 235 9.14 -1.38 -9.20
CA GLN A 235 8.19 -0.39 -9.71
C GLN A 235 8.50 0.01 -11.16
N ILE A 236 9.77 0.26 -11.49
CA ILE A 236 10.18 0.58 -12.86
C ILE A 236 9.83 -0.57 -13.81
N PHE A 237 10.12 -1.82 -13.41
CA PHE A 237 9.83 -2.99 -14.24
C PHE A 237 8.33 -3.18 -14.46
N GLU A 238 7.51 -2.95 -13.44
CA GLU A 238 6.06 -3.03 -13.54
C GLU A 238 5.46 -1.96 -14.46
N GLN A 239 5.94 -0.71 -14.39
CA GLN A 239 5.54 0.33 -15.34
C GLN A 239 5.88 -0.05 -16.78
N ILE A 240 7.10 -0.58 -17.02
CA ILE A 240 7.48 -1.07 -18.35
C ILE A 240 6.53 -2.19 -18.82
N CYS A 241 6.19 -3.14 -17.93
CA CYS A 241 5.24 -4.20 -18.24
C CYS A 241 3.84 -3.65 -18.55
N GLU A 242 3.37 -2.65 -17.79
CA GLU A 242 2.11 -1.96 -18.03
C GLU A 242 2.07 -1.35 -19.44
N TYR A 243 3.08 -0.57 -19.83
CA TYR A 243 3.13 0.06 -21.16
C TYR A 243 3.17 -0.95 -22.30
N VAL A 244 3.90 -2.06 -22.14
CA VAL A 244 3.91 -3.13 -23.13
C VAL A 244 2.55 -3.82 -23.21
N LEU A 245 1.89 -4.11 -22.09
CA LEU A 245 0.55 -4.70 -22.08
C LEU A 245 -0.48 -3.79 -22.77
N GLN A 246 -0.48 -2.50 -22.43
CA GLN A 246 -1.35 -1.49 -23.04
C GLN A 246 -1.14 -1.40 -24.56
N SER A 247 0.12 -1.28 -25.00
CA SER A 247 0.45 -1.18 -26.43
C SER A 247 0.16 -2.48 -27.17
N SER A 248 0.46 -3.63 -26.58
CA SER A 248 0.18 -4.95 -27.17
C SER A 248 -1.31 -5.17 -27.39
N TYR A 249 -2.14 -4.67 -26.47
CA TYR A 249 -3.59 -4.72 -26.62
C TYR A 249 -4.06 -3.86 -27.80
N ILE A 250 -3.56 -2.63 -27.94
CA ILE A 250 -3.89 -1.74 -29.08
C ILE A 250 -3.53 -2.41 -30.41
N TYR A 251 -2.40 -3.12 -30.47
CA TYR A 251 -1.95 -3.84 -31.67
C TYR A 251 -2.57 -5.23 -31.84
N ASN A 252 -3.45 -5.69 -30.95
CA ASN A 252 -4.07 -7.01 -30.97
C ASN A 252 -3.07 -8.18 -30.99
N ILE A 253 -1.95 -8.05 -30.27
CA ILE A 253 -0.89 -9.09 -30.22
C ILE A 253 -1.21 -10.14 -29.13
N ASN A 254 -2.43 -10.70 -29.17
CA ASN A 254 -3.02 -11.47 -28.07
C ASN A 254 -2.17 -12.66 -27.63
N LYS A 255 -1.52 -13.38 -28.57
CA LYS A 255 -0.70 -14.55 -28.25
C LYS A 255 0.41 -14.25 -27.24
N TYR A 256 1.09 -13.10 -27.36
CA TYR A 256 2.17 -12.75 -26.44
C TYR A 256 1.64 -12.26 -25.09
N ILE A 257 0.50 -11.56 -25.09
CA ILE A 257 -0.21 -11.19 -23.85
C ILE A 257 -0.62 -12.45 -23.08
N GLU A 258 -1.21 -13.43 -23.77
CA GLU A 258 -1.63 -14.70 -23.20
C GLU A 258 -0.44 -15.44 -22.55
N LEU A 259 0.67 -15.61 -23.28
CA LEU A 259 1.90 -16.21 -22.75
C LEU A 259 2.46 -15.47 -21.54
N PHE A 260 2.44 -14.13 -21.59
CA PHE A 260 2.92 -13.29 -20.49
C PHE A 260 2.08 -13.50 -19.22
N ILE A 261 0.76 -13.50 -19.36
CA ILE A 261 -0.16 -13.68 -18.24
C ILE A 261 -0.12 -15.12 -17.72
N GLU A 262 0.02 -16.13 -18.58
CA GLU A 262 0.25 -17.52 -18.17
C GLU A 262 1.50 -17.66 -17.30
N GLN A 263 2.63 -17.08 -17.72
CA GLN A 263 3.84 -17.06 -16.91
C GLN A 263 3.63 -16.30 -15.61
N LEU A 264 3.00 -15.13 -15.64
CA LEU A 264 2.73 -14.34 -14.44
C LEU A 264 1.90 -15.13 -13.43
N ILE A 265 0.78 -15.76 -13.85
CA ILE A 265 -0.08 -16.55 -12.97
C ILE A 265 0.63 -17.84 -12.49
N SER A 266 1.53 -18.43 -13.29
CA SER A 266 2.30 -19.61 -12.87
C SER A 266 3.21 -19.37 -11.67
N LEU A 267 3.66 -18.13 -11.45
CA LEU A 267 4.49 -17.75 -10.30
C LEU A 267 3.73 -17.77 -8.98
N LEU A 268 2.39 -17.66 -9.00
CA LEU A 268 1.54 -17.43 -7.83
C LEU A 268 1.64 -18.55 -6.79
N ASP A 269 1.63 -19.81 -7.25
CA ASP A 269 1.49 -20.96 -6.33
C ASP A 269 2.76 -21.20 -5.49
N LYS A 270 3.93 -20.79 -5.99
CA LYS A 270 5.23 -21.09 -5.38
C LYS A 270 6.11 -19.86 -5.19
N SER A 271 6.55 -19.24 -6.29
CA SER A 271 7.52 -18.13 -6.24
C SER A 271 7.01 -16.94 -5.44
N VAL A 272 5.74 -16.58 -5.59
CA VAL A 272 5.12 -15.47 -4.85
C VAL A 272 4.97 -15.80 -3.37
N VAL A 273 4.67 -17.05 -3.03
CA VAL A 273 4.58 -17.51 -1.64
C VAL A 273 5.94 -17.46 -0.95
N GLU A 274 7.01 -17.86 -1.64
CA GLU A 274 8.39 -17.80 -1.16
C GLU A 274 8.87 -16.36 -0.98
N GLN A 275 8.48 -15.44 -1.89
CA GLN A 275 8.91 -14.03 -1.92
C GLN A 275 7.79 -13.05 -1.56
N VAL A 276 6.92 -13.40 -0.62
CA VAL A 276 5.72 -12.63 -0.29
C VAL A 276 6.00 -11.16 0.07
N LYS A 277 7.13 -10.87 0.72
CA LYS A 277 7.54 -9.50 1.11
C LYS A 277 7.79 -8.56 -0.07
N HIS A 278 7.91 -9.09 -1.28
CA HIS A 278 8.18 -8.33 -2.50
C HIS A 278 7.03 -8.42 -3.51
N SER A 279 5.91 -9.04 -3.12
CA SER A 279 4.82 -9.43 -4.02
C SER A 279 3.83 -8.31 -4.39
N GLN A 280 3.88 -7.15 -3.74
CA GLN A 280 2.93 -6.05 -4.00
C GLN A 280 2.87 -5.67 -5.49
N VAL A 281 4.05 -5.45 -6.10
CA VAL A 281 4.18 -5.03 -7.50
C VAL A 281 3.70 -6.13 -8.46
N TYR A 282 3.92 -7.39 -8.10
CA TYR A 282 3.39 -8.53 -8.85
C TYR A 282 1.84 -8.51 -8.89
N PHE A 283 1.18 -8.30 -7.75
CA PHE A 283 -0.29 -8.21 -7.72
C PHE A 283 -0.82 -6.97 -8.42
N GLN A 284 -0.09 -5.85 -8.36
CA GLN A 284 -0.42 -4.63 -9.10
C GLN A 284 -0.51 -4.89 -10.61
N LEU A 285 0.43 -5.67 -11.18
CA LEU A 285 0.43 -6.00 -12.60
C LEU A 285 -0.78 -6.87 -13.01
N ILE A 286 -1.19 -7.83 -12.16
CA ILE A 286 -2.43 -8.60 -12.38
C ILE A 286 -3.64 -7.67 -12.32
N TYR A 287 -3.67 -6.72 -11.39
CA TYR A 287 -4.75 -5.76 -11.26
C TYR A 287 -4.85 -4.83 -12.47
N ILE A 288 -3.73 -4.34 -13.00
CA ILE A 288 -3.69 -3.57 -14.26
C ILE A 288 -4.30 -4.39 -15.39
N TYR A 289 -3.87 -5.64 -15.56
CA TYR A 289 -4.43 -6.52 -16.59
C TYR A 289 -5.93 -6.73 -16.41
N THR A 290 -6.39 -6.97 -15.19
CA THR A 290 -7.82 -7.16 -14.84
C THR A 290 -8.68 -5.95 -15.24
N ASN A 291 -8.14 -4.74 -15.18
CA ASN A 291 -8.85 -3.50 -15.50
C ASN A 291 -8.78 -3.08 -16.98
N MET A 292 -8.08 -3.85 -17.84
CA MET A 292 -7.94 -3.44 -19.24
C MET A 292 -9.26 -3.53 -20.02
N ASN A 293 -9.98 -4.66 -19.91
CA ASN A 293 -11.23 -4.91 -20.61
C ASN A 293 -11.88 -6.23 -20.16
N ASN A 294 -13.08 -6.52 -20.63
CA ASN A 294 -13.78 -7.76 -20.31
C ASN A 294 -13.03 -9.04 -20.78
N ILE A 295 -12.30 -8.99 -21.90
CA ILE A 295 -11.55 -10.16 -22.42
C ILE A 295 -10.45 -10.57 -21.45
N SER A 296 -9.75 -9.60 -20.85
CA SER A 296 -8.73 -9.84 -19.84
C SER A 296 -9.29 -10.57 -18.61
N ILE A 297 -10.49 -10.18 -18.16
CA ILE A 297 -11.21 -10.84 -17.08
C ILE A 297 -11.56 -12.27 -17.48
N GLU A 298 -12.15 -12.51 -18.66
CA GLU A 298 -12.49 -13.86 -19.13
C GLU A 298 -11.23 -14.77 -19.18
N TYR A 299 -10.09 -14.22 -19.60
CA TYR A 299 -8.84 -14.96 -19.67
C TYR A 299 -8.28 -15.29 -18.29
N LEU A 300 -8.31 -14.35 -17.32
CA LEU A 300 -7.93 -14.63 -15.94
C LEU A 300 -8.82 -15.71 -15.29
N LEU A 301 -10.12 -15.70 -15.59
CA LEU A 301 -11.05 -16.74 -15.13
C LEU A 301 -10.68 -18.11 -15.74
N LYS A 302 -10.33 -18.16 -17.03
CA LYS A 302 -9.85 -19.39 -17.70
C LYS A 302 -8.59 -19.97 -17.04
N LEU A 303 -7.71 -19.13 -16.50
CA LEU A 303 -6.51 -19.54 -15.76
C LEU A 303 -6.77 -19.94 -14.29
N ASN A 304 -8.03 -19.97 -13.85
CA ASN A 304 -8.45 -20.21 -12.46
C ASN A 304 -7.86 -19.19 -11.47
N THR A 305 -7.62 -17.96 -11.92
CA THR A 305 -6.96 -16.92 -11.11
C THR A 305 -7.70 -16.65 -9.80
N PHE A 306 -9.04 -16.66 -9.80
CA PHE A 306 -9.84 -16.48 -8.59
C PHE A 306 -9.47 -17.50 -7.51
N ILE A 307 -9.49 -18.80 -7.84
CA ILE A 307 -9.21 -19.88 -6.89
C ILE A 307 -7.76 -19.81 -6.40
N ARG A 308 -6.81 -19.55 -7.32
CA ARG A 308 -5.39 -19.45 -6.97
C ARG A 308 -5.13 -18.28 -6.00
N LEU A 309 -5.75 -17.12 -6.24
CA LEU A 309 -5.66 -15.97 -5.34
C LEU A 309 -6.36 -16.21 -3.99
N MET A 310 -7.51 -16.90 -3.98
CA MET A 310 -8.18 -17.29 -2.74
C MET A 310 -7.32 -18.24 -1.91
N ASN A 311 -6.71 -19.24 -2.54
CA ASN A 311 -5.80 -20.16 -1.89
C ASN A 311 -4.57 -19.42 -1.35
N PHE A 312 -4.00 -18.50 -2.13
CA PHE A 312 -2.92 -17.63 -1.69
C PHE A 312 -3.32 -16.85 -0.43
N LEU A 313 -4.49 -16.21 -0.43
CA LEU A 313 -4.95 -15.34 0.67
C LEU A 313 -5.27 -16.13 1.94
N LEU A 314 -6.04 -17.22 1.83
CA LEU A 314 -6.60 -17.91 3.00
C LEU A 314 -5.71 -19.06 3.51
N GLY A 315 -4.98 -19.72 2.61
CA GLY A 315 -4.24 -20.95 2.90
C GLY A 315 -5.13 -22.17 3.10
N GLU A 316 -4.51 -23.29 3.47
CA GLU A 316 -5.20 -24.56 3.73
C GLU A 316 -5.79 -24.65 5.14
N ASN A 317 -5.32 -23.82 6.08
CA ASN A 317 -5.75 -23.84 7.47
C ASN A 317 -6.97 -22.92 7.69
N ILE A 318 -8.07 -23.52 8.15
CA ILE A 318 -9.34 -22.82 8.40
C ILE A 318 -9.30 -22.00 9.70
N ASP A 319 -8.49 -22.40 10.67
CA ASP A 319 -8.53 -21.83 12.03
C ASP A 319 -7.62 -20.61 12.18
N ASN A 320 -6.49 -20.59 11.48
CA ASN A 320 -5.46 -19.55 11.64
C ASN A 320 -5.37 -18.62 10.43
N ARG A 321 -5.07 -17.33 10.70
CA ARG A 321 -4.75 -16.39 9.64
C ARG A 321 -3.40 -16.75 9.01
N ARG A 322 -3.40 -16.99 7.69
CA ARG A 322 -2.18 -17.37 6.95
C ARG A 322 -1.11 -16.27 7.00
N TRP A 323 -1.51 -15.03 6.81
CA TRP A 323 -0.60 -13.89 6.68
C TRP A 323 -0.69 -12.96 7.87
N HIS A 324 0.46 -12.41 8.28
CA HIS A 324 0.51 -11.40 9.33
C HIS A 324 0.15 -10.01 8.79
N CYS A 325 -0.25 -9.10 9.67
CA CYS A 325 -0.76 -7.77 9.28
C CYS A 325 0.22 -6.92 8.46
N GLU A 326 1.54 -7.06 8.68
CA GLU A 326 2.56 -6.34 7.90
C GLU A 326 2.55 -6.76 6.42
N GLN A 327 2.34 -8.04 6.16
CA GLN A 327 2.25 -8.58 4.79
C GLN A 327 0.88 -8.26 4.19
N ALA A 328 -0.18 -8.45 4.97
CA ALA A 328 -1.55 -8.36 4.46
C ALA A 328 -1.99 -6.94 4.07
N LYS A 329 -1.35 -5.90 4.60
CA LYS A 329 -1.53 -4.51 4.15
C LYS A 329 -1.28 -4.32 2.64
N GLU A 330 -0.45 -5.16 2.03
CA GLU A 330 -0.16 -5.11 0.59
C GLU A 330 -1.21 -5.87 -0.25
N PHE A 331 -2.07 -6.67 0.38
CA PHE A 331 -3.02 -7.55 -0.30
C PHE A 331 -4.39 -6.90 -0.59
N GLY A 332 -4.57 -5.61 -0.30
CA GLY A 332 -5.77 -4.88 -0.71
C GLY A 332 -6.08 -5.04 -2.20
N ILE A 333 -5.04 -5.11 -3.04
CA ILE A 333 -5.14 -5.35 -4.48
C ILE A 333 -5.75 -6.73 -4.79
N ILE A 334 -5.43 -7.76 -4.00
CA ILE A 334 -5.98 -9.12 -4.18
C ILE A 334 -7.49 -9.11 -3.96
N HIS A 335 -7.96 -8.43 -2.91
CA HIS A 335 -9.39 -8.30 -2.64
C HIS A 335 -10.13 -7.60 -3.78
N GLU A 336 -9.53 -6.56 -4.37
CA GLU A 336 -10.10 -5.90 -5.54
C GLU A 336 -10.14 -6.81 -6.76
N ILE A 337 -9.06 -7.53 -7.09
CA ILE A 337 -9.06 -8.48 -8.22
C ILE A 337 -10.15 -9.53 -8.03
N LEU A 338 -10.21 -10.18 -6.85
CA LEU A 338 -11.21 -11.18 -6.52
C LEU A 338 -12.63 -10.64 -6.69
N SER A 339 -12.85 -9.39 -6.28
CA SER A 339 -14.15 -8.75 -6.36
C SER A 339 -14.55 -8.38 -7.78
N ILE A 340 -13.63 -7.88 -8.60
CA ILE A 340 -13.87 -7.60 -10.03
C ILE A 340 -14.21 -8.90 -10.77
N LEU A 341 -13.44 -9.97 -10.55
CA LEU A 341 -13.69 -11.28 -11.14
C LEU A 341 -15.08 -11.82 -10.77
N ALA A 342 -15.46 -11.76 -9.49
CA ALA A 342 -16.75 -12.22 -9.01
C ALA A 342 -17.92 -11.37 -9.54
N LEU A 343 -17.83 -10.05 -9.47
CA LEU A 343 -18.86 -9.12 -9.98
C LEU A 343 -19.09 -9.32 -11.48
N TYR A 344 -18.01 -9.53 -12.24
CA TYR A 344 -18.10 -9.86 -13.66
C TYR A 344 -18.88 -11.16 -13.89
N CYS A 345 -18.54 -12.24 -13.18
CA CYS A 345 -19.27 -13.50 -13.28
C CYS A 345 -20.76 -13.35 -12.95
N TYR A 346 -21.10 -12.69 -11.84
CA TYR A 346 -22.51 -12.49 -11.46
C TYR A 346 -23.27 -11.67 -12.50
N SER A 347 -22.69 -10.58 -13.01
CA SER A 347 -23.35 -9.71 -14.00
C SER A 347 -23.60 -10.41 -15.34
N ILE A 348 -22.64 -11.20 -15.85
CA ILE A 348 -22.85 -11.95 -17.09
C ILE A 348 -23.84 -13.11 -16.88
N ASN A 349 -23.83 -13.74 -15.72
CA ASN A 349 -24.72 -14.87 -15.43
C ASN A 349 -26.20 -14.45 -15.37
N GLU A 350 -26.48 -13.23 -14.90
CA GLU A 350 -27.82 -12.60 -14.94
C GLU A 350 -28.29 -12.36 -16.38
N ASN A 351 -27.38 -12.00 -17.30
CA ASN A 351 -27.71 -11.58 -18.67
C ASN A 351 -27.70 -12.71 -19.71
N ASN A 352 -26.76 -13.66 -19.63
CA ASN A 352 -26.44 -14.62 -20.70
C ASN A 352 -26.61 -16.09 -20.29
N HIS A 353 -27.79 -16.46 -19.76
CA HIS A 353 -28.20 -17.84 -19.52
C HIS A 353 -27.11 -18.76 -18.94
N LYS A 354 -26.54 -18.39 -17.79
CA LYS A 354 -25.68 -19.28 -16.98
C LYS A 354 -24.26 -19.59 -17.50
N LYS A 355 -23.66 -18.77 -18.38
CA LYS A 355 -22.25 -18.96 -18.88
C LYS A 355 -21.24 -19.28 -17.77
N TYR A 356 -21.31 -18.59 -16.63
CA TYR A 356 -20.37 -18.72 -15.51
C TYR A 356 -20.93 -19.47 -14.29
N PHE A 357 -22.01 -20.23 -14.46
CA PHE A 357 -22.70 -20.86 -13.33
C PHE A 357 -21.84 -21.79 -12.48
N GLU A 358 -21.02 -22.64 -13.09
CA GLU A 358 -20.11 -23.53 -12.34
C GLU A 358 -19.00 -22.75 -11.61
N LEU A 359 -18.50 -21.67 -12.21
CA LEU A 359 -17.48 -20.83 -11.59
C LEU A 359 -18.06 -20.07 -10.40
N ILE A 360 -19.30 -19.57 -10.50
CA ILE A 360 -20.02 -18.95 -9.39
C ILE A 360 -20.21 -19.94 -8.24
N LYS A 361 -20.60 -21.20 -8.50
CA LYS A 361 -20.67 -22.22 -7.44
C LYS A 361 -19.34 -22.41 -6.72
N GLN A 362 -18.23 -22.38 -7.45
CA GLN A 362 -16.89 -22.47 -6.87
C GLN A 362 -16.55 -21.23 -6.02
N MET A 363 -16.96 -20.03 -6.46
CA MET A 363 -16.82 -18.80 -5.69
C MET A 363 -17.69 -18.82 -4.42
N ASP A 364 -18.93 -19.31 -4.54
CA ASP A 364 -19.91 -19.37 -3.44
C ASP A 364 -19.42 -20.24 -2.28
N ILE A 365 -18.51 -21.19 -2.50
CA ILE A 365 -17.82 -21.94 -1.42
C ILE A 365 -17.18 -20.98 -0.40
N TYR A 366 -16.67 -19.84 -0.86
CA TYR A 366 -15.99 -18.83 -0.06
C TYR A 366 -16.89 -17.68 0.36
N PHE A 367 -18.02 -17.45 -0.29
CA PHE A 367 -18.94 -16.38 0.09
C PHE A 367 -20.04 -16.86 1.03
N ILE A 368 -20.62 -18.03 0.77
CA ILE A 368 -21.79 -18.57 1.49
C ILE A 368 -21.52 -20.00 2.02
N GLY A 369 -20.54 -20.71 1.46
CA GLY A 369 -20.21 -22.09 1.81
C GLY A 369 -19.28 -22.22 3.01
N GLN A 370 -18.55 -23.34 3.04
CA GLN A 370 -17.71 -23.75 4.18
C GLN A 370 -16.58 -22.75 4.52
N TRP A 371 -16.08 -21.99 3.54
CA TRP A 371 -14.99 -21.02 3.73
C TRP A 371 -15.50 -19.59 3.99
N SER A 372 -16.81 -19.37 3.99
CA SER A 372 -17.44 -18.05 4.18
C SER A 372 -16.99 -17.33 5.43
N ASN A 373 -17.01 -18.01 6.58
CA ASN A 373 -16.60 -17.40 7.85
C ASN A 373 -15.15 -16.91 7.80
N ARG A 374 -14.26 -17.71 7.21
CA ARG A 374 -12.83 -17.40 7.06
C ARG A 374 -12.61 -16.21 6.15
N TYR A 375 -13.26 -16.19 4.98
CA TYR A 375 -13.12 -15.08 4.03
C TYR A 375 -13.71 -13.78 4.56
N LEU A 376 -14.89 -13.80 5.18
CA LEU A 376 -15.52 -12.60 5.74
C LEU A 376 -14.72 -12.00 6.90
N LYS A 377 -14.03 -12.83 7.70
CA LYS A 377 -13.05 -12.34 8.69
C LYS A 377 -11.85 -11.67 8.01
N GLU A 378 -11.34 -12.25 6.92
CA GLU A 378 -10.25 -11.66 6.14
C GLU A 378 -10.66 -10.30 5.53
N ILE A 379 -11.91 -10.17 5.07
CA ILE A 379 -12.46 -8.87 4.64
C ILE A 379 -12.45 -7.87 5.79
N CYS A 380 -12.87 -8.24 7.00
CA CYS A 380 -12.81 -7.34 8.15
C CYS A 380 -11.37 -6.88 8.44
N TYR A 381 -10.37 -7.78 8.36
CA TYR A 381 -8.96 -7.41 8.49
C TYR A 381 -8.50 -6.48 7.36
N ALA A 382 -8.88 -6.75 6.12
CA ALA A 382 -8.52 -5.91 4.97
C ALA A 382 -9.01 -4.46 5.12
N PHE A 383 -10.23 -4.25 5.64
CA PHE A 383 -10.76 -2.89 5.89
C PHE A 383 -10.03 -2.17 7.03
N GLN A 384 -9.50 -2.90 8.01
CA GLN A 384 -8.68 -2.33 9.09
C GLN A 384 -7.27 -1.96 8.61
N GLU A 385 -6.72 -2.77 7.70
CA GLU A 385 -5.33 -2.66 7.26
C GLU A 385 -5.16 -1.73 6.05
N VAL A 386 -6.19 -1.61 5.21
CA VAL A 386 -6.17 -0.86 3.95
C VAL A 386 -7.29 0.19 3.94
N SER A 387 -6.98 1.38 3.42
CA SER A 387 -8.00 2.41 3.23
C SER A 387 -9.16 1.88 2.39
N SER A 388 -10.38 2.05 2.89
CA SER A 388 -11.63 1.76 2.15
C SER A 388 -11.71 2.38 0.74
N THR A 389 -10.95 3.46 0.46
CA THR A 389 -10.87 4.06 -0.88
C THR A 389 -10.15 3.18 -1.90
N LYS A 390 -9.39 2.18 -1.44
CA LYS A 390 -8.70 1.18 -2.27
C LYS A 390 -9.48 -0.14 -2.35
N LEU A 391 -10.64 -0.25 -1.71
CA LEU A 391 -11.47 -1.46 -1.61
C LEU A 391 -12.87 -1.23 -2.21
N ILE A 392 -12.94 -0.54 -3.34
CA ILE A 392 -14.21 -0.08 -3.94
C ILE A 392 -15.01 -1.26 -4.48
N HIS A 393 -14.41 -2.12 -5.31
CA HIS A 393 -15.11 -3.28 -5.87
C HIS A 393 -15.40 -4.31 -4.78
N THR A 394 -14.54 -4.38 -3.76
CA THR A 394 -14.78 -5.22 -2.59
C THR A 394 -16.04 -4.80 -1.84
N LEU A 395 -16.24 -3.50 -1.59
CA LEU A 395 -17.49 -2.98 -1.03
C LEU A 395 -18.70 -3.31 -1.91
N GLN A 396 -18.58 -3.09 -3.22
CA GLN A 396 -19.67 -3.38 -4.17
C GLN A 396 -20.05 -4.87 -4.19
N LEU A 397 -19.06 -5.77 -4.12
CA LEU A 397 -19.32 -7.21 -4.04
C LEU A 397 -20.04 -7.55 -2.73
N MET A 398 -19.56 -7.06 -1.60
CA MET A 398 -20.19 -7.32 -0.29
C MET A 398 -21.64 -6.79 -0.25
N GLU A 399 -21.88 -5.61 -0.81
CA GLU A 399 -23.22 -5.03 -0.93
C GLU A 399 -24.12 -5.89 -1.82
N LYS A 400 -23.64 -6.31 -3.00
CA LYS A 400 -24.40 -7.17 -3.92
C LYS A 400 -24.75 -8.51 -3.29
N LEU A 401 -23.81 -9.15 -2.58
CA LEU A 401 -24.04 -10.42 -1.89
C LEU A 401 -25.05 -10.27 -0.74
N ALA A 402 -24.94 -9.20 0.05
CA ALA A 402 -25.87 -8.91 1.14
C ALA A 402 -27.30 -8.62 0.64
N LYS A 403 -27.43 -7.82 -0.41
CA LYS A 403 -28.72 -7.51 -1.04
C LYS A 403 -29.42 -8.75 -1.58
N ASN A 404 -28.66 -9.68 -2.16
CA ASN A 404 -29.21 -10.86 -2.82
C ASN A 404 -29.45 -12.06 -1.87
N ASN A 405 -28.87 -12.04 -0.66
CA ASN A 405 -28.94 -13.18 0.26
C ASN A 405 -29.03 -12.72 1.73
N ASP A 406 -30.20 -12.93 2.32
CA ASP A 406 -30.49 -12.62 3.73
C ASP A 406 -29.59 -13.39 4.72
N LYS A 407 -29.30 -14.67 4.46
CA LYS A 407 -28.40 -15.46 5.31
C LYS A 407 -26.96 -14.95 5.25
N PHE A 408 -26.51 -14.51 4.07
CA PHE A 408 -25.21 -13.87 3.93
C PHE A 408 -25.17 -12.56 4.71
N SER A 409 -26.21 -11.72 4.58
CA SER A 409 -26.34 -10.46 5.35
C SER A 409 -26.21 -10.71 6.86
N GLU A 410 -26.96 -11.68 7.39
CA GLU A 410 -26.92 -12.04 8.81
C GLU A 410 -25.52 -12.50 9.25
N GLN A 411 -24.91 -13.42 8.50
CA GLN A 411 -23.58 -13.93 8.80
C GLN A 411 -22.52 -12.82 8.75
N PHE A 412 -22.58 -11.94 7.75
CA PHE A 412 -21.61 -10.88 7.58
C PHE A 412 -21.73 -9.83 8.69
N ILE A 413 -22.95 -9.41 9.04
CA ILE A 413 -23.21 -8.53 10.19
C ILE A 413 -22.63 -9.16 11.46
N ARG A 414 -22.88 -10.45 11.72
CA ARG A 414 -22.34 -11.15 12.90
C ARG A 414 -20.81 -11.11 12.95
N ILE A 415 -20.13 -11.33 11.82
CA ILE A 415 -18.66 -11.31 11.75
C ILE A 415 -18.10 -9.90 11.93
N ILE A 416 -18.76 -8.89 11.35
CA ILE A 416 -18.37 -7.49 11.56
C ILE A 416 -18.53 -7.10 13.03
N LEU A 417 -19.64 -7.47 13.68
CA LEU A 417 -19.87 -7.21 15.10
C LEU A 417 -18.82 -7.90 15.98
N GLN A 418 -18.50 -9.17 15.70
CA GLN A 418 -17.43 -9.87 16.40
C GLN A 418 -16.09 -9.14 16.24
N SER A 419 -15.79 -8.67 15.03
CA SER A 419 -14.59 -7.88 14.75
C SER A 419 -14.59 -6.56 15.51
N ILE A 420 -15.73 -5.86 15.56
CA ILE A 420 -15.91 -4.61 16.32
C ILE A 420 -15.65 -4.83 17.81
N VAL A 421 -16.04 -5.98 18.39
CA VAL A 421 -15.76 -6.27 19.81
C VAL A 421 -14.27 -6.48 20.07
N GLN A 422 -13.56 -7.15 19.16
CA GLN A 422 -12.16 -7.56 19.35
C GLN A 422 -11.13 -6.50 18.96
N THR A 423 -11.50 -5.54 18.11
CA THR A 423 -10.57 -4.57 17.51
C THR A 423 -10.27 -3.40 18.44
N HIS A 424 -9.07 -2.82 18.35
CA HIS A 424 -8.71 -1.59 19.07
C HIS A 424 -9.56 -0.39 18.62
N THR A 425 -9.77 0.57 19.53
CA THR A 425 -10.66 1.71 19.28
C THR A 425 -10.24 2.60 18.11
N ASN A 426 -8.97 2.61 17.73
CA ASN A 426 -8.48 3.44 16.62
C ASN A 426 -8.90 2.88 15.24
N ASP A 427 -9.12 1.57 15.12
CA ASP A 427 -9.41 0.93 13.84
C ASP A 427 -10.92 0.70 13.61
N LEU A 428 -11.76 0.96 14.63
CA LEU A 428 -13.21 0.75 14.59
C LEU A 428 -13.92 1.55 13.49
N LYS A 429 -13.40 2.73 13.15
CA LYS A 429 -13.97 3.60 12.10
C LYS A 429 -14.09 2.87 10.76
N SER A 430 -13.11 2.03 10.43
CA SER A 430 -13.12 1.24 9.19
C SER A 430 -14.24 0.18 9.19
N LEU A 431 -14.42 -0.52 10.30
CA LEU A 431 -15.47 -1.53 10.47
C LEU A 431 -16.86 -0.91 10.50
N PHE A 432 -17.03 0.25 11.13
CA PHE A 432 -18.30 0.99 11.09
C PHE A 432 -18.63 1.45 9.68
N LYS A 433 -17.64 1.87 8.89
CA LYS A 433 -17.85 2.18 7.47
C LYS A 433 -18.30 0.93 6.71
N LEU A 434 -17.65 -0.22 6.92
CA LEU A 434 -18.06 -1.48 6.30
C LEU A 434 -19.48 -1.88 6.70
N LEU A 435 -19.83 -1.78 7.99
CA LEU A 435 -21.17 -2.08 8.49
C LEU A 435 -22.22 -1.11 7.90
N SER A 436 -21.89 0.17 7.76
CA SER A 436 -22.80 1.17 7.17
C SER A 436 -23.20 0.80 5.74
N CYS A 437 -22.26 0.29 4.93
CA CYS A 437 -22.54 -0.12 3.56
C CYS A 437 -23.60 -1.23 3.49
N ILE A 438 -23.72 -2.07 4.52
CA ILE A 438 -24.70 -3.16 4.58
C ILE A 438 -26.02 -2.68 5.19
N LEU A 439 -25.98 -1.83 6.21
CA LEU A 439 -27.17 -1.31 6.89
C LEU A 439 -27.93 -0.26 6.06
N LEU A 440 -27.24 0.44 5.16
CA LEU A 440 -27.84 1.48 4.31
C LEU A 440 -28.40 0.94 2.99
N ILE A 441 -28.27 -0.35 2.69
CA ILE A 441 -28.88 -0.96 1.51
C ILE A 441 -30.40 -0.75 1.60
N ASP A 442 -30.95 -0.02 0.63
CA ASP A 442 -32.37 0.27 0.51
C ASP A 442 -33.07 -0.90 -0.21
N ASP A 443 -33.50 -1.90 0.58
CA ASP A 443 -34.25 -3.06 0.13
C ASP A 443 -35.21 -3.56 1.23
N SER A 444 -35.95 -4.64 0.95
CA SER A 444 -36.92 -5.23 1.88
C SER A 444 -36.32 -5.77 3.19
N PHE A 445 -35.01 -5.99 3.26
CA PHE A 445 -34.32 -6.55 4.42
C PHE A 445 -33.65 -5.47 5.28
N GLN A 446 -33.71 -4.18 4.92
CA GLN A 446 -33.01 -3.11 5.64
C GLN A 446 -33.34 -3.07 7.14
N THR A 447 -34.62 -3.10 7.49
CA THR A 447 -35.08 -3.09 8.89
C THR A 447 -34.59 -4.33 9.64
N LYS A 448 -34.59 -5.50 9.00
CA LYS A 448 -34.08 -6.75 9.59
C LYS A 448 -32.57 -6.67 9.84
N ARG A 449 -31.80 -6.09 8.90
CA ARG A 449 -30.36 -5.86 9.08
C ARG A 449 -30.07 -4.89 10.23
N LEU A 450 -30.86 -3.82 10.38
CA LEU A 450 -30.77 -2.90 11.51
C LEU A 450 -31.04 -3.60 12.84
N GLN A 451 -32.11 -4.40 12.90
CA GLN A 451 -32.46 -5.18 14.08
C GLN A 451 -31.33 -6.14 14.48
N LEU A 452 -30.83 -6.93 13.53
CA LEU A 452 -29.72 -7.86 13.76
C LEU A 452 -28.45 -7.16 14.26
N ALA A 453 -28.11 -6.00 13.69
CA ALA A 453 -26.90 -5.27 14.06
C ALA A 453 -26.98 -4.65 15.46
N PHE A 454 -28.13 -4.07 15.82
CA PHE A 454 -28.27 -3.30 17.05
C PHE A 454 -28.78 -4.12 18.24
N GLU A 455 -29.75 -5.01 18.02
CA GLU A 455 -30.34 -5.85 19.07
C GLU A 455 -29.58 -7.17 19.24
N GLY A 456 -29.01 -7.71 18.15
CA GLY A 456 -28.39 -9.04 18.14
C GLY A 456 -29.42 -10.16 17.92
N THR A 457 -29.04 -11.39 18.24
CA THR A 457 -29.93 -12.56 18.17
C THR A 457 -30.08 -13.19 19.55
N ASN A 458 -31.34 -13.32 19.99
CA ASN A 458 -31.74 -13.96 21.24
C ASN A 458 -32.78 -15.04 20.92
N GLU A 459 -32.40 -16.14 20.27
CA GLU A 459 -33.31 -17.27 20.12
C GLU A 459 -33.14 -18.23 21.31
N SER A 460 -34.18 -18.29 22.14
CA SER A 460 -34.35 -19.27 23.21
C SER A 460 -34.90 -20.62 22.71
N SER A 461 -35.11 -20.77 21.40
CA SER A 461 -35.59 -22.00 20.79
C SER A 461 -34.43 -22.87 20.29
N ASN A 462 -34.20 -23.96 21.02
CA ASN A 462 -33.41 -25.11 20.60
C ASN A 462 -33.75 -25.55 19.17
N THR A 463 -32.90 -25.22 18.19
CA THR A 463 -32.50 -26.11 17.10
C THR A 463 -31.35 -25.46 16.33
N ASP A 464 -30.22 -26.16 16.30
CA ASP A 464 -29.07 -25.98 15.40
C ASP A 464 -28.22 -24.71 15.52
N ASN A 465 -27.18 -24.78 16.37
CA ASN A 465 -25.85 -24.14 16.23
C ASN A 465 -25.73 -22.63 15.89
N ASN A 466 -26.81 -21.87 15.82
CA ASN A 466 -26.75 -20.42 15.72
C ASN A 466 -26.40 -19.83 17.08
N GLN A 467 -25.10 -19.56 17.26
CA GLN A 467 -24.58 -18.90 18.45
C GLN A 467 -25.27 -17.55 18.63
N ASN A 468 -26.01 -17.41 19.73
CA ASN A 468 -26.51 -16.12 20.21
C ASN A 468 -25.37 -15.11 20.20
N PHE A 469 -25.61 -13.94 19.63
CA PHE A 469 -24.63 -12.86 19.63
C PHE A 469 -25.26 -11.53 20.02
N ASN A 470 -24.44 -10.75 20.72
CA ASN A 470 -24.76 -9.46 21.29
C ASN A 470 -24.73 -8.37 20.21
N GLY A 471 -25.81 -7.58 20.10
CA GLY A 471 -25.87 -6.41 19.22
C GLY A 471 -25.20 -5.16 19.79
N LEU A 472 -25.10 -4.11 18.98
CA LEU A 472 -24.42 -2.86 19.35
C LEU A 472 -25.00 -2.17 20.61
N TYR A 473 -26.28 -2.33 20.93
CA TYR A 473 -26.83 -1.78 22.17
C TYR A 473 -26.21 -2.40 23.43
N SER A 474 -26.02 -3.72 23.41
CA SER A 474 -25.37 -4.43 24.51
C SER A 474 -23.87 -4.06 24.59
N LEU A 475 -23.22 -3.84 23.45
CA LEU A 475 -21.85 -3.37 23.38
C LEU A 475 -21.72 -1.98 24.00
N ILE A 476 -22.64 -1.04 23.72
CA ILE A 476 -22.63 0.28 24.34
C ILE A 476 -22.74 0.16 25.86
N ARG A 477 -23.72 -0.61 26.36
CA ARG A 477 -23.95 -0.77 27.82
C ARG A 477 -22.72 -1.32 28.55
N THR A 478 -22.07 -2.33 27.98
CA THR A 478 -20.87 -2.94 28.57
C THR A 478 -19.62 -2.06 28.44
N SER A 479 -19.48 -1.33 27.33
CA SER A 479 -18.31 -0.48 27.09
C SER A 479 -18.33 0.88 27.80
N ILE A 480 -19.48 1.34 28.30
CA ILE A 480 -19.57 2.58 29.09
C ILE A 480 -18.65 2.54 30.33
N GLU A 481 -18.50 1.37 30.94
CA GLU A 481 -17.69 1.20 32.15
C GLU A 481 -16.25 0.79 31.84
N THR A 482 -16.05 -0.05 30.81
CA THR A 482 -14.74 -0.66 30.51
C THR A 482 -13.94 0.12 29.47
N GLU A 483 -14.57 0.60 28.40
CA GLU A 483 -13.92 1.21 27.23
C GLU A 483 -14.76 2.36 26.64
N GLN A 484 -14.80 3.48 27.35
CA GLN A 484 -15.65 4.64 27.03
C GLN A 484 -15.50 5.16 25.58
N ARG A 485 -14.30 5.08 24.99
CA ARG A 485 -14.09 5.45 23.57
C ARG A 485 -14.89 4.55 22.63
N ARG A 486 -14.96 3.24 22.87
CA ARG A 486 -15.77 2.30 22.09
C ARG A 486 -17.26 2.62 22.22
N ALA A 487 -17.73 2.89 23.44
CA ALA A 487 -19.11 3.31 23.68
C ALA A 487 -19.45 4.57 22.87
N TYR A 488 -18.60 5.60 22.95
CA TYR A 488 -18.77 6.84 22.21
C TYR A 488 -18.80 6.62 20.69
N GLN A 489 -17.85 5.86 20.14
CA GLN A 489 -17.81 5.62 18.70
C GLN A 489 -19.04 4.85 18.21
N THR A 490 -19.55 3.92 19.01
CA THR A 490 -20.78 3.18 18.68
C THR A 490 -22.02 4.10 18.73
N VAL A 491 -22.10 5.01 19.70
CA VAL A 491 -23.16 6.05 19.75
C VAL A 491 -23.04 7.00 18.54
N LYS A 492 -21.83 7.44 18.21
CA LYS A 492 -21.60 8.31 17.04
C LYS A 492 -21.95 7.61 15.74
N PHE A 493 -21.68 6.32 15.61
CA PHE A 493 -22.09 5.50 14.48
C PHE A 493 -23.62 5.46 14.32
N LEU A 494 -24.36 5.20 15.40
CA LEU A 494 -25.83 5.22 15.42
C LEU A 494 -26.38 6.55 14.89
N ILE A 495 -25.88 7.68 15.41
CA ILE A 495 -26.31 9.02 15.00
C ILE A 495 -25.90 9.34 13.55
N THR A 496 -24.77 8.79 13.09
CA THR A 496 -24.34 8.96 11.70
C THR A 496 -25.32 8.25 10.76
N LEU A 497 -25.71 7.01 11.07
CA LEU A 497 -26.71 6.26 10.29
C LEU A 497 -28.07 6.95 10.27
N SER A 498 -28.55 7.48 11.41
CA SER A 498 -29.84 8.20 11.47
C SER A 498 -29.87 9.42 10.57
N ASN A 499 -28.72 10.07 10.35
CA ASN A 499 -28.60 11.24 9.50
C ASN A 499 -28.44 10.89 8.01
N GLN A 500 -28.07 9.64 7.70
CA GLN A 500 -27.86 9.17 6.33
C GLN A 500 -29.10 8.52 5.70
N SER A 501 -30.02 7.99 6.51
CA SER A 501 -31.24 7.31 6.01
C SER A 501 -32.45 7.56 6.91
N ASN A 502 -33.58 7.92 6.29
CA ASN A 502 -34.86 8.08 7.01
C ASN A 502 -35.32 6.76 7.66
N ALA A 503 -35.13 5.63 6.98
CA ALA A 503 -35.46 4.31 7.55
C ALA A 503 -34.65 4.03 8.82
N CYS A 504 -33.36 4.40 8.83
CA CYS A 504 -32.53 4.33 10.03
C CYS A 504 -33.05 5.27 11.12
N LYS A 505 -33.39 6.51 10.77
CA LYS A 505 -33.94 7.51 11.70
C LYS A 505 -35.22 7.02 12.37
N ASP A 506 -36.14 6.45 11.60
CA ASP A 506 -37.41 5.92 12.09
C ASP A 506 -37.18 4.71 13.00
N TYR A 507 -36.28 3.81 12.63
CA TYR A 507 -35.89 2.65 13.44
C TYR A 507 -35.26 3.06 14.78
N PHE A 508 -34.33 4.02 14.80
CA PHE A 508 -33.72 4.47 16.06
C PHE A 508 -34.69 5.27 16.92
N SER A 509 -35.66 5.94 16.31
CA SER A 509 -36.76 6.58 17.03
C SER A 509 -37.64 5.53 17.71
N SER A 510 -38.01 4.44 17.03
CA SER A 510 -38.82 3.37 17.64
C SER A 510 -38.08 2.60 18.74
N THR A 511 -36.75 2.54 18.68
CA THR A 511 -35.89 1.85 19.65
C THR A 511 -35.21 2.78 20.66
N ALA A 512 -35.65 4.03 20.77
CA ALA A 512 -35.09 5.07 21.67
C ALA A 512 -34.81 4.59 23.11
N ILE A 513 -35.73 3.81 23.68
CA ILE A 513 -35.64 3.25 25.04
C ILE A 513 -34.37 2.41 25.22
N GLN A 514 -33.89 1.75 24.17
CA GLN A 514 -32.76 0.83 24.26
C GLN A 514 -31.41 1.55 24.41
N TRP A 515 -31.29 2.79 23.92
CA TRP A 515 -30.04 3.55 23.88
C TRP A 515 -30.09 4.91 24.62
N GLU A 516 -31.23 5.32 25.17
CA GLU A 516 -31.36 6.54 25.98
C GLU A 516 -30.35 6.63 27.14
N ALA A 517 -30.10 5.51 27.82
CA ALA A 517 -29.12 5.43 28.91
C ALA A 517 -27.71 5.85 28.45
N ALA A 518 -27.33 5.53 27.21
CA ALA A 518 -26.03 5.91 26.65
C ALA A 518 -25.93 7.43 26.42
N ILE A 519 -27.03 8.09 26.08
CA ILE A 519 -27.07 9.54 25.91
C ILE A 519 -26.97 10.25 27.25
N ASN A 520 -27.64 9.72 28.28
CA ASN A 520 -27.53 10.23 29.64
C ASN A 520 -26.09 10.11 30.16
N TRP A 521 -25.42 8.97 29.89
CA TRP A 521 -24.00 8.81 30.17
C TRP A 521 -23.14 9.84 29.42
N LEU A 522 -23.32 10.00 28.10
CA LEU A 522 -22.54 10.95 27.30
C LEU A 522 -22.73 12.39 27.80
N LYS A 523 -23.97 12.75 28.19
CA LYS A 523 -24.29 14.04 28.81
C LYS A 523 -23.54 14.25 30.12
N GLN A 524 -23.49 13.24 31.00
CA GLN A 524 -22.73 13.30 32.25
C GLN A 524 -21.23 13.49 31.97
N GLN A 525 -20.64 12.71 31.05
CA GLN A 525 -19.22 12.83 30.69
C GLN A 525 -18.86 14.22 30.14
N MET A 526 -19.77 14.82 29.37
CA MET A 526 -19.60 16.19 28.86
C MET A 526 -19.67 17.26 29.96
N GLN A 527 -20.31 16.97 31.09
CA GLN A 527 -20.48 17.89 32.23
C GLN A 527 -19.41 17.72 33.32
N THR A 528 -18.92 16.50 33.55
CA THR A 528 -17.95 16.19 34.62
C THR A 528 -16.52 16.65 34.30
N SER A 529 -16.18 16.81 33.02
CA SER A 529 -14.87 17.31 32.59
C SER A 529 -14.83 18.85 32.62
N TRP A 530 -14.25 19.41 33.69
CA TRP A 530 -14.14 20.85 33.95
C TRP A 530 -13.31 21.63 32.92
N GLN A 531 -12.46 20.94 32.15
CA GLN A 531 -11.64 21.54 31.10
C GLN A 531 -11.84 20.81 29.77
N TRP A 532 -11.92 21.58 28.70
CA TRP A 532 -11.86 21.05 27.34
C TRP A 532 -10.49 20.42 27.09
N SER A 533 -10.46 19.37 26.27
CA SER A 533 -9.19 18.83 25.82
C SER A 533 -8.39 19.93 25.08
N PRO A 534 -7.06 20.02 25.27
CA PRO A 534 -6.21 20.84 24.41
C PRO A 534 -6.42 20.53 22.91
N ALA A 535 -6.79 19.28 22.61
CA ALA A 535 -7.14 18.77 21.29
C ALA A 535 -8.67 18.72 21.03
N HIS A 536 -9.46 19.64 21.56
CA HIS A 536 -10.94 19.63 21.45
C HIS A 536 -11.50 19.61 20.01
N ASN A 537 -10.70 19.97 19.01
CA ASN A 537 -11.06 19.89 17.58
C ASN A 537 -10.86 18.49 16.97
N ILE A 538 -10.11 17.61 17.64
CA ILE A 538 -9.86 16.23 17.20
C ILE A 538 -10.91 15.33 17.83
N SER A 539 -11.55 14.47 17.02
CA SER A 539 -12.57 13.55 17.53
C SER A 539 -11.96 12.48 18.44
N ASN A 540 -12.75 11.91 19.35
CA ASN A 540 -12.34 10.74 20.14
C ASN A 540 -12.15 9.47 19.28
N GLU A 541 -12.50 9.51 17.99
CA GLU A 541 -12.17 8.49 17.00
C GLU A 541 -10.70 8.58 16.56
N ASP A 542 -10.18 9.79 16.38
CA ASP A 542 -8.89 10.05 15.73
C ASP A 542 -7.78 10.45 16.73
N ASN A 543 -8.05 10.34 18.04
CA ASN A 543 -7.14 10.73 19.12
C ASN A 543 -6.59 9.49 19.84
N ASP A 544 -5.28 9.40 20.08
CA ASP A 544 -4.61 8.25 20.72
C ASP A 544 -4.74 8.21 22.26
N THR A 545 -5.62 9.02 22.83
CA THR A 545 -5.80 9.05 24.28
C THR A 545 -6.48 7.79 24.80
N ARG A 546 -6.04 7.34 25.98
CA ARG A 546 -6.57 6.15 26.65
C ARG A 546 -7.98 6.34 27.21
N SER A 547 -8.37 7.59 27.49
CA SER A 547 -9.66 7.94 28.09
C SER A 547 -10.51 8.77 27.14
N PHE A 548 -11.82 8.75 27.33
CA PHE A 548 -12.73 9.67 26.66
C PHE A 548 -12.40 11.12 27.03
N GLN A 549 -12.47 12.03 26.05
CA GLN A 549 -12.23 13.46 26.25
C GLN A 549 -13.40 14.30 25.76
N ARG A 550 -13.59 15.45 26.40
CA ARG A 550 -14.54 16.47 25.98
C ARG A 550 -14.06 17.12 24.67
N THR A 551 -14.76 16.84 23.57
CA THR A 551 -14.43 17.32 22.20
C THR A 551 -15.65 17.93 21.51
N ARG A 552 -15.44 18.77 20.49
CA ARG A 552 -16.55 19.38 19.72
C ARG A 552 -17.37 18.33 18.99
N SER A 553 -16.70 17.31 18.46
CA SER A 553 -17.34 16.12 17.86
C SER A 553 -18.28 15.45 18.86
N ALA A 554 -17.87 15.27 20.12
CA ALA A 554 -18.71 14.64 21.14
C ALA A 554 -19.92 15.49 21.52
N GLN A 555 -19.75 16.81 21.62
CA GLN A 555 -20.85 17.74 21.84
C GLN A 555 -21.87 17.68 20.70
N TYR A 556 -21.41 17.74 19.45
CA TYR A 556 -22.29 17.67 18.28
C TYR A 556 -23.07 16.34 18.23
N THR A 557 -22.40 15.21 18.49
CA THR A 557 -23.07 13.90 18.60
C THR A 557 -24.16 13.91 19.68
N LEU A 558 -23.89 14.52 20.84
CA LEU A 558 -24.86 14.62 21.93
C LEU A 558 -26.09 15.47 21.54
N GLU A 559 -25.88 16.61 20.89
CA GLU A 559 -26.96 17.50 20.44
C GLU A 559 -27.88 16.80 19.42
N GLN A 560 -27.29 16.11 18.44
CA GLN A 560 -28.04 15.33 17.44
C GLN A 560 -28.83 14.18 18.09
N ALA A 561 -28.21 13.45 19.02
CA ALA A 561 -28.88 12.38 19.75
C ALA A 561 -30.07 12.88 20.58
N GLN A 562 -29.93 14.03 21.24
CA GLN A 562 -31.02 14.66 21.99
C GLN A 562 -32.16 15.11 21.07
N SER A 563 -31.84 15.68 19.90
CA SER A 563 -32.85 16.05 18.91
C SER A 563 -33.65 14.83 18.46
N LEU A 564 -32.99 13.70 18.20
CA LEU A 564 -33.64 12.46 17.80
C LEU A 564 -34.61 11.96 18.89
N LEU A 565 -34.19 11.90 20.16
CA LEU A 565 -35.05 11.49 21.29
C LEU A 565 -36.25 12.44 21.51
N GLN A 566 -36.05 13.75 21.32
CA GLN A 566 -37.13 14.74 21.43
C GLN A 566 -38.19 14.54 20.34
N GLN A 567 -37.77 14.29 19.10
CA GLN A 567 -38.68 13.99 17.99
C GLN A 567 -39.52 12.75 18.29
N THR A 568 -38.92 11.69 18.84
CA THR A 568 -39.65 10.49 19.29
C THR A 568 -40.69 10.81 20.36
N THR A 569 -40.33 11.64 21.34
CA THR A 569 -41.24 12.03 22.43
C THR A 569 -42.44 12.82 21.92
N ILE A 570 -42.24 13.71 20.94
CA ILE A 570 -43.31 14.48 20.30
C ILE A 570 -44.23 13.56 19.48
N LEU A 571 -43.66 12.65 18.69
CA LEU A 571 -44.44 11.66 17.93
C LEU A 571 -45.32 10.78 18.83
N ASN A 572 -44.76 10.28 19.93
CA ASN A 572 -45.50 9.47 20.90
C ASN A 572 -46.61 10.25 21.61
N LYS A 573 -46.39 11.54 21.91
CA LYS A 573 -47.42 12.44 22.47
C LYS A 573 -48.56 12.71 21.48
N ASN A 574 -48.25 12.91 20.20
CA ASN A 574 -49.25 13.15 19.15
C ASN A 574 -50.12 11.91 18.87
N ILE A 575 -49.55 10.71 18.97
CA ILE A 575 -50.31 9.44 18.88
C ILE A 575 -51.24 9.27 20.08
N HIS A 576 -50.78 9.59 21.30
CA HIS A 576 -51.63 9.55 22.50
C HIS A 576 -52.72 10.62 22.52
N SER A 577 -52.50 11.82 21.95
CA SER A 577 -53.54 12.84 21.83
C SER A 577 -54.61 12.49 20.79
N ASN A 578 -54.25 11.80 19.70
CA ASN A 578 -55.22 11.36 18.69
C ASN A 578 -56.08 10.17 19.16
N ASN A 579 -55.55 9.29 20.01
CA ASN A 579 -56.35 8.18 20.57
C ASN A 579 -57.31 8.62 21.68
N ASN A 580 -57.06 9.74 22.35
CA ASN A 580 -57.96 10.28 23.38
C ASN A 580 -59.13 11.12 22.82
N ASN A 581 -59.11 11.48 21.53
CA ASN A 581 -60.19 12.26 20.90
C ASN A 581 -61.29 11.42 20.23
N ASN A 582 -61.21 10.08 20.26
CA ASN A 582 -62.21 9.21 19.60
C ASN A 582 -63.26 8.60 20.55
N ASN A 583 -63.34 9.03 21.81
CA ASN A 583 -64.35 8.55 22.76
C ASN A 583 -65.09 9.70 23.47
N THR A 584 -65.80 10.54 22.71
CA THR A 584 -66.99 11.26 23.22
C THR A 584 -67.90 11.71 22.08
N SER A 585 -69.19 11.45 22.27
CA SER A 585 -70.39 12.04 21.64
C SER A 585 -70.73 11.69 20.19
N THR A 586 -71.64 10.72 20.13
CA THR A 586 -72.74 10.54 19.17
C THR A 586 -73.60 11.78 18.92
N ASN A 587 -74.18 11.80 17.71
CA ASN A 587 -75.43 12.46 17.28
C ASN A 587 -75.42 13.98 17.08
N GLU A 588 -75.30 14.41 15.82
CA GLU A 588 -76.31 15.28 15.18
C GLU A 588 -76.21 15.14 13.64
N VAL A 589 -77.38 15.19 13.00
CA VAL A 589 -77.64 14.93 11.57
C VAL A 589 -77.84 16.29 10.86
N ILE A 590 -77.71 16.30 9.53
CA ILE A 590 -78.21 17.32 8.55
C ILE A 590 -77.19 18.47 8.31
N GLU A 591 -76.77 18.93 7.11
CA GLU A 591 -77.30 18.91 5.72
C GLU A 591 -76.15 19.17 4.70
N PHE A 592 -76.33 18.67 3.47
CA PHE A 592 -75.61 19.10 2.26
C PHE A 592 -76.30 20.35 1.66
N ASN A 593 -75.53 21.36 1.21
CA ASN A 593 -75.82 22.16 0.01
C ASN A 593 -74.70 23.16 -0.34
N ASP A 594 -73.98 22.83 -1.42
CA ASP A 594 -73.57 23.59 -2.61
C ASP A 594 -73.67 25.14 -2.75
N ILE A 595 -72.67 25.66 -3.51
CA ILE A 595 -72.57 26.91 -4.33
C ILE A 595 -72.02 28.17 -3.58
N HIS A 596 -70.92 28.87 -3.95
CA HIS A 596 -70.51 29.44 -5.24
C HIS A 596 -69.05 30.00 -5.23
N ASN A 597 -68.50 30.12 -6.45
CA ASN A 597 -67.24 30.74 -6.89
C ASN A 597 -66.90 32.14 -6.34
N GLN A 598 -65.60 32.41 -6.18
CA GLN A 598 -64.91 33.47 -6.95
C GLN A 598 -63.39 33.34 -6.92
N SER A 599 -62.82 33.35 -8.12
CA SER A 599 -61.40 33.37 -8.46
C SER A 599 -60.79 34.76 -8.34
N SER A 600 -59.56 34.86 -7.83
CA SER A 600 -58.64 35.96 -8.21
C SER A 600 -57.19 35.49 -8.23
N SER A 601 -56.61 35.62 -9.41
CA SER A 601 -55.22 35.45 -9.79
C SER A 601 -54.33 36.56 -9.23
N SER A 602 -53.10 36.24 -8.81
CA SER A 602 -51.96 37.14 -9.03
C SER A 602 -50.62 36.39 -9.03
N SER A 603 -49.84 36.72 -10.05
CA SER A 603 -48.50 36.25 -10.41
C SER A 603 -47.42 37.19 -9.86
N SER A 604 -46.25 36.68 -9.48
CA SER A 604 -44.98 37.44 -9.37
C SER A 604 -43.81 36.44 -9.38
N GLN A 605 -43.18 36.13 -10.51
CA GLN A 605 -42.00 36.78 -11.10
C GLN A 605 -40.81 37.05 -10.16
N SER A 606 -39.73 36.35 -10.51
CA SER A 606 -38.33 36.43 -10.12
C SER A 606 -37.66 37.77 -10.48
N THR A 607 -36.67 38.20 -9.69
CA THR A 607 -35.73 39.24 -10.09
C THR A 607 -34.31 38.90 -9.64
N LEU A 608 -33.38 39.06 -10.58
CA LEU A 608 -31.95 38.80 -10.57
C LEU A 608 -31.31 40.14 -10.97
N ILE A 609 -30.44 40.74 -10.15
CA ILE A 609 -29.54 41.87 -10.46
C ILE A 609 -28.38 41.78 -9.43
N GLY A 610 -27.10 41.97 -9.72
CA GLY A 610 -26.38 42.43 -10.91
C GLY A 610 -24.89 42.57 -10.55
N ALA A 611 -24.06 42.69 -11.58
CA ALA A 611 -22.61 42.76 -11.53
C ALA A 611 -22.08 44.16 -11.16
N ASP A 612 -20.89 44.18 -10.57
CA ASP A 612 -19.71 44.99 -10.95
C ASP A 612 -18.45 44.13 -10.71
#